data_AF-A0A7J3QEF2-F1
#
_entry.id   AF-A0A7J3QEF2-F1
#
_cell.length_a   1.000
_cell.length_b   1.000
_cell.length_c   1.000
_cell.angle_alpha   90.00
_cell.angle_beta   90.00
_cell.angle_gamma   90.00
#
_symmetry.space_group_name_H-M   'P 1'
#
loop_
_entity.id
_entity.type
_entity.pdbx_description
1 polymer ?
#
loop_
_entity_poly.entity_id
_entity_poly.type
_entity_poly.pdbx_seq_one_letter_code
_entity_poly.pdbx_strand_id
1 'polypeptide(L)'
;MGVEEARLLGHNIINYILDLGKDIAYSAISFKYIASTDELIPIAIIIHPTDNIFKDLSINIISRMLNEAKGYIYGSSNDAGILLPINNSFDLYNKIATIIPQIIKQLLNKDVKPMIIGYDTEVL
;
A
#
# COMPACT_ATOMS: atom_id res chain seq x y z
N MET A 1 13.19 -3.59 14.25
CA MET A 1 12.34 -3.80 15.43
C MET A 1 11.19 -4.67 15.00
N GLY A 2 11.26 -5.99 15.30
CA GLY A 2 10.71 -7.19 14.61
C GLY A 2 9.19 -7.45 14.63
N VAL A 3 8.73 -8.44 13.86
CA VAL A 3 7.41 -9.10 14.06
C VAL A 3 7.27 -9.59 15.51
N GLU A 4 8.38 -10.06 16.10
CA GLU A 4 8.42 -10.47 17.50
C GLU A 4 8.14 -9.32 18.48
N GLU A 5 8.49 -8.09 18.12
CA GLU A 5 8.28 -6.91 18.96
C GLU A 5 6.84 -6.42 18.83
N ALA A 6 6.28 -6.46 17.62
CA ALA A 6 4.85 -6.27 17.35
C ALA A 6 3.99 -7.24 18.20
N ARG A 7 4.41 -8.52 18.24
CA ARG A 7 3.81 -9.57 19.08
C ARG A 7 3.91 -9.25 20.57
N LEU A 8 5.07 -8.81 21.05
CA LEU A 8 5.30 -8.49 22.47
C LEU A 8 4.48 -7.27 22.94
N LEU A 9 4.22 -6.32 22.03
CA LEU A 9 3.49 -5.09 22.31
C LEU A 9 1.98 -5.16 22.03
N GLY A 10 1.49 -6.28 21.48
CA GLY A 10 0.06 -6.51 21.21
C GLY A 10 -0.47 -5.84 19.94
N HIS A 11 0.39 -5.53 18.97
CA HIS A 11 -0.04 -4.95 17.69
C HIS A 11 -0.73 -6.00 16.82
N ASN A 12 -1.90 -5.65 16.29
CA ASN A 12 -2.68 -6.51 15.39
C ASN A 12 -2.44 -6.21 13.92
N ILE A 13 -1.75 -5.11 13.59
CA ILE A 13 -1.41 -4.70 12.23
C ILE A 13 0.10 -4.51 12.14
N ILE A 14 0.69 -5.10 11.10
CA ILE A 14 2.12 -4.98 10.79
C ILE A 14 2.24 -4.48 9.35
N ASN A 15 3.02 -3.42 9.16
CA ASN A 15 3.23 -2.80 7.86
C ASN A 15 4.61 -3.20 7.33
N TYR A 16 4.68 -3.77 6.13
CA TYR A 16 5.93 -4.04 5.44
C TYR A 16 6.18 -2.92 4.44
N ILE A 17 7.23 -2.13 4.64
CA ILE A 17 7.50 -0.93 3.85
C ILE A 17 7.96 -1.33 2.46
N LEU A 18 7.24 -0.82 1.47
CA LEU A 18 7.55 -0.93 0.05
C LEU A 18 8.34 0.29 -0.39
N ASP A 19 9.44 0.05 -1.11
CA ASP A 19 10.12 1.08 -1.89
C ASP A 19 9.49 1.15 -3.28
N LEU A 20 8.92 2.31 -3.58
CA LEU A 20 8.34 2.68 -4.87
C LEU A 20 9.04 3.91 -5.48
N GLY A 21 10.18 4.33 -4.91
CA GLY A 21 10.94 5.50 -5.33
C GLY A 21 10.58 6.79 -4.60
N LYS A 22 11.41 7.82 -4.82
CA LYS A 22 11.45 9.07 -4.04
C LYS A 22 10.21 9.96 -4.09
N ASP A 23 9.32 9.77 -5.06
CA ASP A 23 8.09 10.58 -5.18
C ASP A 23 6.93 9.96 -4.39
N ILE A 24 7.15 8.81 -3.74
CA ILE A 24 6.23 8.17 -2.81
C ILE A 24 6.73 8.44 -1.39
N ALA A 25 5.94 9.17 -0.61
CA ALA A 25 6.25 9.52 0.77
C ALA A 25 6.09 8.31 1.70
N TYR A 26 5.09 7.47 1.45
CA TYR A 26 4.88 6.25 2.21
C TYR A 26 4.24 5.16 1.34
N SER A 27 4.74 3.94 1.44
CA SER A 27 4.04 2.78 0.91
C SER A 27 4.31 1.55 1.73
N ALA A 28 3.28 0.74 1.94
CA ALA A 28 3.38 -0.45 2.76
C ALA A 28 2.37 -1.53 2.36
N ILE A 29 2.72 -2.79 2.62
CA ILE A 29 1.77 -3.90 2.67
C ILE A 29 1.37 -4.08 4.12
N SER A 30 0.09 -3.90 4.42
CA SER A 30 -0.46 -4.13 5.75
C SER A 30 -0.88 -5.58 5.90
N PHE A 31 -0.48 -6.18 7.02
CA PHE A 31 -0.84 -7.52 7.44
C PHE A 31 -1.58 -7.48 8.77
N LYS A 32 -2.64 -8.25 8.89
CA LYS A 32 -3.23 -8.59 10.17
C LYS A 32 -2.45 -9.73 10.81
N TYR A 33 -2.00 -9.53 12.04
CA TYR A 33 -1.40 -10.58 12.86
C TYR A 33 -2.47 -11.29 13.68
N ILE A 34 -2.47 -12.63 13.65
CA ILE A 34 -3.40 -13.47 14.43
C ILE A 34 -2.59 -14.22 15.50
N ALA A 35 -2.61 -13.71 16.72
CA ALA A 35 -1.83 -14.26 17.83
C ALA A 35 -2.14 -15.73 18.17
N SER A 36 -3.39 -16.18 17.96
CA SER A 36 -3.79 -17.56 18.24
C SER A 36 -3.20 -18.59 17.29
N THR A 37 -2.87 -18.20 16.05
CA THR A 37 -2.30 -19.08 15.02
C THR A 37 -0.88 -18.69 14.63
N ASP A 38 -0.37 -17.56 15.14
CA ASP A 38 0.92 -16.96 14.78
C ASP A 38 1.05 -16.68 13.26
N GLU A 39 -0.06 -16.25 12.64
CA GLU A 39 -0.14 -16.03 11.19
C GLU A 39 -0.23 -14.55 10.82
N LEU A 40 0.35 -14.21 9.66
CA LEU A 40 0.22 -12.91 9.01
C LEU A 40 -0.68 -13.02 7.77
N ILE A 41 -1.81 -12.32 7.81
CA ILE A 41 -2.76 -12.28 6.70
C ILE A 41 -2.68 -10.91 6.03
N PRO A 42 -2.32 -10.83 4.74
CA PRO A 42 -2.29 -9.55 4.04
C PRO A 42 -3.70 -8.98 3.91
N ILE A 43 -3.86 -7.69 4.21
CA ILE A 43 -5.17 -7.02 4.20
C ILE A 43 -5.25 -5.87 3.21
N ALA A 44 -4.17 -5.12 3.00
CA ALA A 44 -4.15 -4.00 2.07
C ALA A 44 -2.72 -3.61 1.65
N ILE A 45 -2.63 -2.82 0.59
CA ILE A 45 -1.44 -2.05 0.21
C ILE A 45 -1.80 -0.58 0.25
N ILE A 46 -0.95 0.21 0.89
CA ILE A 46 -1.07 1.65 0.99
C ILE A 46 0.00 2.27 0.09
N ILE A 47 -0.40 3.26 -0.71
CA ILE A 47 0.50 4.09 -1.50
C ILE A 47 0.16 5.55 -1.23
N HIS A 48 1.14 6.32 -0.78
CA HIS A 48 1.00 7.71 -0.40
C HIS A 48 2.05 8.53 -1.17
N PRO A 49 1.65 9.27 -2.21
CA PRO A 49 2.55 10.14 -2.96
C PRO A 49 3.05 11.32 -2.12
N THR A 50 4.22 11.87 -2.46
CA THR A 50 4.82 13.01 -1.71
C THR A 50 4.08 14.32 -1.96
N ASP A 51 3.60 14.52 -3.19
CA ASP A 51 2.74 15.64 -3.55
C ASP A 51 1.33 15.12 -3.84
N ASN A 52 0.31 15.96 -3.67
CA ASN A 52 -1.05 15.58 -4.03
C ASN A 52 -1.26 15.60 -5.56
N ILE A 53 -0.67 14.61 -6.22
CA ILE A 53 -0.77 14.33 -7.65
C ILE A 53 -2.21 14.06 -8.12
N PHE A 54 -3.15 13.78 -7.20
CA PHE A 54 -4.55 13.58 -7.55
C PHE A 54 -5.26 14.87 -7.92
N LYS A 55 -4.77 16.05 -7.50
CA LYS A 55 -5.37 17.35 -7.83
C LYS A 55 -5.34 17.65 -9.33
N ASP A 56 -4.29 17.23 -10.01
CA ASP A 56 -4.06 17.54 -11.42
C ASP A 56 -4.63 16.46 -12.37
N LEU A 57 -5.16 15.37 -11.81
CA LEU A 57 -5.70 14.25 -12.57
C LEU A 57 -7.20 14.38 -12.76
N SER A 58 -7.66 14.10 -13.98
CA SER A 58 -9.09 14.04 -14.25
C SER A 58 -9.75 12.89 -13.47
N ILE A 59 -10.96 13.12 -12.98
CA ILE A 59 -11.73 12.12 -12.23
C ILE A 59 -11.95 10.82 -13.01
N ASN A 60 -12.00 10.89 -14.35
CA ASN A 60 -12.14 9.73 -15.22
C ASN A 60 -10.89 8.83 -15.19
N ILE A 61 -9.70 9.43 -15.17
CA ILE A 61 -8.43 8.68 -15.08
C ILE A 61 -8.35 7.99 -13.72
N ILE A 62 -8.63 8.73 -12.65
CA ILE A 62 -8.65 8.22 -11.28
C ILE A 62 -9.65 7.05 -11.17
N SER A 63 -10.89 7.25 -11.62
CA SER A 63 -11.94 6.22 -11.51
C SER A 63 -11.60 4.96 -12.29
N ARG A 64 -11.04 5.09 -13.50
CA ARG A 64 -10.59 3.94 -14.30
C ARG A 64 -9.49 3.16 -13.58
N MET A 65 -8.46 3.86 -13.11
CA MET A 65 -7.32 3.26 -12.40
C MET A 65 -7.79 2.52 -11.13
N LEU A 66 -8.66 3.14 -10.33
CA LEU A 66 -9.18 2.54 -9.11
C LEU A 66 -10.09 1.33 -9.38
N ASN A 67 -10.92 1.39 -10.42
CA ASN A 67 -11.79 0.27 -10.81
C ASN A 67 -10.98 -0.95 -11.26
N GLU A 68 -9.93 -0.74 -12.06
CA GLU A 68 -9.01 -1.80 -12.49
C GLU A 68 -8.26 -2.42 -11.30
N ALA A 69 -7.82 -1.57 -10.37
CA ALA A 69 -7.08 -2.00 -9.18
C ALA A 69 -7.96 -2.52 -8.03
N LYS A 70 -9.29 -2.38 -8.14
CA LYS A 70 -10.27 -2.53 -7.05
C LYS A 70 -9.84 -1.74 -5.80
N GLY A 71 -9.34 -0.53 -6.00
CA GLY A 71 -8.79 0.34 -4.97
C GLY A 71 -9.70 1.51 -4.61
N TYR A 72 -9.31 2.25 -3.58
CA TYR A 72 -9.98 3.47 -3.13
C TYR A 72 -8.94 4.57 -2.92
N ILE A 73 -9.33 5.82 -3.15
CA ILE A 73 -8.59 6.97 -2.62
C ILE A 73 -9.06 7.23 -1.20
N TYR A 74 -8.11 7.43 -0.30
CA TYR A 74 -8.37 7.89 1.06
C TYR A 74 -7.69 9.23 1.29
N GLY A 75 -8.08 9.91 2.37
CA GLY A 75 -7.51 11.20 2.76
C GLY A 75 -8.39 12.40 2.41
N SER A 76 -7.78 13.57 2.35
CA SER A 76 -8.41 14.87 2.16
C SER A 76 -7.88 15.59 0.91
N SER A 77 -8.44 16.76 0.59
CA SER A 77 -8.07 17.53 -0.60
C SER A 77 -6.59 17.90 -0.70
N ASN A 78 -5.83 17.90 0.40
CA ASN A 78 -4.41 18.25 0.40
C ASN A 78 -3.48 17.06 0.66
N ASP A 79 -4.04 15.94 1.08
CA ASP A 79 -3.29 14.80 1.61
C ASP A 79 -4.07 13.53 1.29
N ALA A 80 -3.72 12.86 0.20
CA ALA A 80 -4.49 11.76 -0.36
C ALA A 80 -3.58 10.63 -0.80
N GLY A 81 -4.03 9.40 -0.58
CA GLY A 81 -3.33 8.20 -0.99
C GLY A 81 -4.27 7.17 -1.59
N ILE A 82 -3.71 6.04 -2.01
CA ILE A 82 -4.43 4.91 -2.56
C ILE A 82 -4.37 3.76 -1.56
N LEU A 83 -5.53 3.17 -1.28
CA LEU A 83 -5.67 1.94 -0.55
C LEU A 83 -6.10 0.85 -1.53
N LEU A 84 -5.31 -0.22 -1.60
CA LEU A 84 -5.59 -1.40 -2.41
C LEU A 84 -5.88 -2.57 -1.46
N PRO A 85 -7.15 -2.93 -1.22
CA PRO A 85 -7.49 -4.12 -0.45
C PRO A 85 -6.87 -5.38 -1.07
N ILE A 86 -6.50 -6.34 -0.22
CA ILE A 86 -5.98 -7.65 -0.62
C ILE A 86 -6.96 -8.71 -0.13
N ASN A 87 -7.42 -9.56 -1.05
CA ASN A 87 -8.36 -10.63 -0.71
C ASN A 87 -7.66 -11.95 -0.36
N ASN A 88 -6.51 -12.22 -0.97
CA ASN A 88 -5.73 -13.45 -0.78
C ASN A 88 -4.29 -13.28 -1.30
N SER A 89 -3.46 -14.30 -1.11
CA SER A 89 -2.04 -14.27 -1.49
C SER A 89 -1.80 -14.13 -3.01
N PHE A 90 -2.68 -14.66 -3.86
CA PHE A 90 -2.58 -14.48 -5.31
C PHE A 90 -2.85 -13.02 -5.71
N ASP A 91 -3.86 -12.41 -5.08
CA ASP A 91 -4.20 -11.00 -5.27
C ASP A 91 -3.05 -10.08 -4.83
N LEU A 92 -2.39 -10.39 -3.70
CA LEU A 92 -1.17 -9.71 -3.26
C LEU A 92 -0.08 -9.77 -4.33
N TYR A 93 0.22 -10.97 -4.84
CA TYR A 93 1.26 -11.16 -5.87
C TYR A 93 0.94 -10.34 -7.13
N ASN A 94 -0.29 -10.42 -7.63
CA ASN A 94 -0.71 -9.67 -8.80
C ASN A 94 -0.65 -8.15 -8.56
N LYS A 95 -1.01 -7.70 -7.36
CA LYS A 95 -0.93 -6.27 -7.02
C LYS A 95 0.51 -5.77 -7.05
N ILE A 96 1.43 -6.47 -6.40
CA ILE A 96 2.85 -6.11 -6.36
C ILE A 96 3.49 -6.16 -7.75
N ALA A 97 3.26 -7.24 -8.49
CA ALA A 97 3.95 -7.47 -9.76
C ALA A 97 3.39 -6.65 -10.93
N THR A 98 2.09 -6.32 -10.91
CA THR A 98 1.39 -5.77 -12.07
C THR A 98 0.70 -4.45 -11.75
N ILE A 99 -0.21 -4.45 -10.77
CA ILE A 99 -1.13 -3.31 -10.55
C ILE A 99 -0.37 -2.10 -10.01
N ILE A 100 0.52 -2.27 -9.02
CA ILE A 100 1.29 -1.15 -8.46
C ILE A 100 2.18 -0.51 -9.53
N PRO A 101 3.01 -1.26 -10.29
CA PRO A 101 3.78 -0.66 -11.39
C PRO A 101 2.92 0.11 -12.38
N GLN A 102 1.73 -0.42 -12.75
CA GLN A 102 0.81 0.27 -13.65
C GLN A 102 0.25 1.56 -13.06
N ILE A 103 -0.18 1.54 -11.80
CA ILE A 103 -0.65 2.74 -11.07
C ILE A 103 0.44 3.79 -11.06
N ILE A 104 1.65 3.43 -10.63
CA ILE A 104 2.77 4.36 -10.53
C ILE A 104 3.17 4.91 -11.91
N LYS A 105 3.13 4.08 -12.96
CA LYS A 105 3.35 4.53 -14.33
C LYS A 105 2.30 5.54 -14.78
N GLN A 106 1.03 5.33 -14.46
CA GLN A 106 -0.04 6.26 -14.82
C GLN A 106 0.02 7.58 -14.03
N LEU A 107 0.39 7.50 -12.75
CA LEU A 107 0.42 8.66 -11.85
C LEU A 107 1.67 9.53 -12.05
N LEU A 108 2.83 8.90 -12.22
CA LEU A 108 4.13 9.56 -12.16
C LEU A 108 4.94 9.44 -13.46
N ASN A 109 4.44 8.69 -14.45
CA ASN A 109 5.16 8.34 -15.68
C ASN A 109 6.51 7.63 -15.42
N LYS A 110 6.60 6.88 -14.31
CA LYS A 110 7.82 6.17 -13.89
C LYS A 110 7.59 4.67 -13.86
N ASP A 111 8.62 3.94 -14.27
CA ASP A 111 8.65 2.49 -14.10
C ASP A 111 9.24 2.19 -12.72
N VAL A 112 8.54 1.35 -11.96
CA VAL A 112 8.96 0.94 -10.62
C VAL A 112 8.95 -0.57 -10.51
N LYS A 113 9.87 -1.08 -9.69
CA LYS A 113 9.92 -2.48 -9.28
C LYS A 113 9.77 -2.51 -7.76
N PRO A 114 8.56 -2.75 -7.23
CA PRO A 114 8.34 -2.75 -5.79
C PRO A 114 9.27 -3.71 -5.06
N MET A 115 9.89 -3.23 -4.00
CA MET A 115 10.80 -4.02 -3.17
C MET A 115 10.50 -3.74 -1.69
N ILE A 116 10.51 -4.79 -0.86
CA ILE A 116 10.38 -4.61 0.59
C ILE A 116 11.74 -4.17 1.13
N ILE A 117 11.76 -3.01 1.79
CA ILE A 117 13.00 -2.42 2.34
C ILE A 117 13.02 -2.37 3.87
N GLY A 118 11.90 -2.67 4.50
CA GLY A 118 11.76 -2.59 5.94
C GLY A 118 10.36 -2.94 6.38
N TYR A 119 10.06 -2.64 7.63
CA TYR A 119 8.78 -2.90 8.24
C TYR A 119 8.57 -1.94 9.42
N ASP A 120 7.32 -1.63 9.70
CA ASP A 120 6.86 -0.69 10.71
C ASP A 120 5.68 -1.29 11.48
N THR A 121 5.58 -0.95 12.76
CA THR A 121 4.51 -1.34 13.66
C THR A 121 3.76 -0.08 14.05
N GLU A 122 2.68 0.24 13.33
CA GLU A 122 1.84 1.37 13.73
C GLU A 122 1.13 1.06 15.06
N VAL A 123 1.24 1.99 15.99
CA VAL A 123 0.38 2.07 17.19
C VAL A 123 -0.91 2.76 16.73
N LEU A 124 -2.01 2.01 16.63
CA LEU A 124 -3.36 2.59 16.58
C LEU A 124 -3.84 2.89 18.00
#